data_AF-A0A2T1G3M5-F1
#
_entry.id   AF-A0A2T1G3M5-F1
#
_cell.length_a   1.000
_cell.length_b   1.000
_cell.length_c   1.000
_cell.angle_alpha   90.00
_cell.angle_beta   90.00
_cell.angle_gamma   90.00
#
_symmetry.space_group_name_H-M   'P 1'
#
loop_
_entity.id
_entity.type
_entity.pdbx_description
1 polymer ?
#
loop_
_entity_poly.entity_id
_entity_poly.type
_entity_poly.pdbx_seq_one_letter_code
_entity_poly.pdbx_strand_id
1 'polypeptide(L)'
;MLKIRDFWVSWRRYRVGMLLFGVCLSAILASPQVAMSTQSAATVTTESKISNEVAKQPLARPSKSPTLPTKKPTTLTANVKKTVLANGMTVLTKEVRNAPVVTVQVWYKIGSRNEAPGVNGIAHQLEHMLFKGTKDRPIQFGRLFAALGSSSNAFTSYDQTAYYGTVEKNKLSSLLVLEADRMQNSTIDTEKLNGEKRVVISELQGYENSPSYRLDRAVKRAAFPNTPYGLTVGGTKADVEKFTVEQVRSY
;
A
#
# COMPACT_ATOMS: atom_id res chain seq x y z
N MET A 1 -17.16 -9.79 -37.93
CA MET A 1 -15.69 -9.73 -38.16
C MET A 1 -15.39 -8.35 -38.72
N LEU A 2 -15.10 -7.35 -37.88
CA LEU A 2 -14.82 -5.97 -38.33
C LEU A 2 -13.49 -5.50 -37.75
N LYS A 3 -12.58 -5.15 -38.67
CA LYS A 3 -11.23 -4.65 -38.43
C LYS A 3 -11.28 -3.17 -38.09
N ILE A 4 -10.58 -2.77 -37.02
CA ILE A 4 -10.37 -1.39 -36.60
C ILE A 4 -9.16 -0.84 -37.35
N ARG A 5 -9.35 0.25 -38.08
CA ARG A 5 -8.27 1.11 -38.58
C ARG A 5 -8.68 2.57 -38.41
N ASP A 6 -7.69 3.33 -37.99
CA ASP A 6 -7.48 4.76 -38.20
C ASP A 6 -8.37 5.74 -37.40
N PHE A 7 -7.80 6.33 -36.34
CA PHE A 7 -8.13 7.71 -35.94
C PHE A 7 -6.97 8.37 -35.18
N TRP A 8 -6.10 9.05 -35.94
CA TRP A 8 -5.25 10.12 -35.48
C TRP A 8 -5.66 11.36 -36.28
N VAL A 9 -6.03 12.45 -35.59
CA VAL A 9 -5.76 13.86 -35.94
C VAL A 9 -6.57 14.77 -35.01
N SER A 10 -5.82 15.72 -34.42
CA SER A 10 -6.26 16.99 -33.84
C SER A 10 -7.08 16.95 -32.54
N TRP A 11 -6.45 17.38 -31.45
CA TRP A 11 -6.96 18.56 -30.74
C TRP A 11 -5.80 19.28 -30.04
N ARG A 12 -5.30 20.33 -30.70
CA ARG A 12 -4.26 21.24 -30.23
C ARG A 12 -4.86 22.63 -30.22
N ARG A 13 -5.33 23.10 -29.06
CA ARG A 13 -5.45 24.52 -28.65
C ARG A 13 -6.31 24.59 -27.39
N TYR A 14 -5.73 25.04 -26.27
CA TYR A 14 -6.10 26.26 -25.55
C TYR A 14 -5.12 26.43 -24.37
N ARG A 15 -4.27 27.47 -24.46
CA ARG A 15 -3.49 28.06 -23.36
C ARG A 15 -4.31 29.21 -22.79
N VAL A 16 -4.64 29.18 -21.51
CA VAL A 16 -4.77 30.29 -20.53
C VAL A 16 -4.77 29.56 -19.17
N GLY A 17 -3.92 29.76 -18.17
CA GLY A 17 -3.39 30.99 -17.60
C GLY A 17 -4.11 31.26 -16.26
N MET A 18 -3.73 30.61 -15.16
CA MET A 18 -3.87 31.17 -13.80
C MET A 18 -3.17 30.31 -12.75
N LEU A 19 -2.27 30.94 -12.00
CA LEU A 19 -1.86 30.50 -10.66
C LEU A 19 -3.10 30.43 -9.75
N LEU A 20 -3.12 29.46 -8.84
CA LEU A 20 -3.38 29.71 -7.42
C LEU A 20 -3.07 28.43 -6.62
N PHE A 21 -2.23 28.60 -5.60
CA PHE A 21 -1.97 27.67 -4.52
C PHE A 21 -3.27 27.37 -3.76
N GLY A 22 -3.46 26.12 -3.35
CA GLY A 22 -4.61 25.73 -2.55
C GLY A 22 -4.35 24.41 -1.82
N VAL A 23 -3.59 24.49 -0.72
CA VAL A 23 -3.53 23.46 0.31
C VAL A 23 -4.87 23.49 1.05
N CYS A 24 -5.61 22.39 1.03
CA CYS A 24 -6.84 22.25 1.79
C CYS A 24 -6.62 21.16 2.86
N LEU A 25 -6.28 21.60 4.06
CA LEU A 25 -6.26 20.81 5.29
C LEU A 25 -7.37 21.36 6.17
N SER A 26 -8.42 20.58 6.43
CA SER A 26 -9.54 20.99 7.27
C SER A 26 -9.76 20.03 8.44
N ALA A 27 -9.74 20.65 9.64
CA ALA A 27 -10.43 20.37 10.90
C ALA A 27 -10.25 18.98 11.53
N ILE A 28 -9.58 18.84 12.67
CA ILE A 28 -9.96 19.28 14.04
C ILE A 28 -11.39 18.85 14.41
N LEU A 29 -11.48 17.77 15.17
CA LEU A 29 -12.59 17.54 16.10
C LEU A 29 -12.01 17.16 17.47
N ALA A 30 -12.40 17.96 18.46
CA ALA A 30 -12.09 17.80 19.87
C ALA A 30 -12.73 16.52 20.43
N SER A 31 -12.00 15.82 21.30
CA SER A 31 -12.56 14.77 22.16
C SER A 31 -12.63 15.30 23.59
N PRO A 32 -13.72 15.07 24.34
CA PRO A 32 -13.79 15.42 25.75
C PRO A 32 -13.04 14.40 26.61
N GLN A 33 -12.36 14.90 27.64
CA GLN A 33 -11.73 14.16 28.73
C GLN A 33 -12.68 13.17 29.39
N VAL A 34 -12.22 11.92 29.56
CA VAL A 34 -12.74 11.00 30.59
C VAL A 34 -11.66 10.85 31.65
N ALA A 35 -12.02 11.21 32.89
CA ALA A 35 -11.19 11.10 34.07
C ALA A 35 -10.96 9.61 34.43
N MET A 36 -9.68 9.22 34.58
CA MET A 36 -9.30 7.95 35.22
C MET A 36 -9.39 8.12 36.74
N SER A 37 -10.29 7.37 37.37
CA SER A 37 -10.21 7.11 38.80
C SER A 37 -9.11 6.06 39.05
N THR A 38 -8.19 6.41 39.94
CA THR A 38 -7.15 5.53 40.48
C THR A 38 -7.77 4.56 41.48
N GLN A 39 -7.60 3.26 41.26
CA GLN A 39 -7.62 2.29 42.35
C GLN A 39 -6.33 1.48 42.34
N SER A 40 -5.62 1.63 43.46
CA SER A 40 -4.45 0.88 43.88
C SER A 40 -4.84 -0.59 44.10
N ALA A 41 -4.14 -1.51 43.44
CA ALA A 41 -4.21 -2.93 43.74
C ALA A 41 -2.98 -3.31 44.58
N ALA A 42 -3.25 -3.69 45.82
CA ALA A 42 -2.26 -4.18 46.77
C ALA A 42 -1.69 -5.53 46.30
N THR A 43 -0.37 -5.65 46.40
CA THR A 43 0.42 -6.85 46.18
C THR A 43 0.07 -7.91 47.24
N VAL A 44 -0.53 -9.02 46.83
CA VAL A 44 -0.58 -10.25 47.62
C VAL A 44 0.39 -11.24 47.00
N THR A 45 1.58 -11.32 47.58
CA THR A 45 2.55 -12.39 47.33
C THR A 45 2.11 -13.61 48.13
N THR A 46 1.69 -14.66 47.45
CA THR A 46 1.57 -16.00 48.04
C THR A 46 2.44 -16.94 47.22
N GLU A 47 3.51 -17.41 47.86
CA GLU A 47 4.39 -18.45 47.34
C GLU A 47 3.60 -19.74 47.10
N SER A 48 3.70 -20.30 45.90
CA SER A 48 3.23 -21.64 45.59
C SER A 48 4.39 -22.46 45.04
N LYS A 49 4.83 -23.41 45.86
CA LYS A 49 5.91 -24.36 45.64
C LYS A 49 5.74 -25.11 44.32
N ILE A 50 6.83 -25.12 43.56
CA ILE A 50 7.07 -26.01 42.43
C ILE A 50 7.19 -27.44 42.98
N SER A 51 6.42 -28.38 42.43
CA SER A 51 6.65 -29.81 42.58
C SER A 51 6.57 -30.44 41.20
N ASN A 52 7.73 -30.90 40.74
CA ASN A 52 7.92 -31.64 39.50
C ASN A 52 7.36 -33.05 39.66
N GLU A 53 6.40 -33.43 38.83
CA GLU A 53 6.10 -34.83 38.55
C GLU A 53 5.98 -35.03 37.04
N VAL A 54 7.12 -35.35 36.42
CA VAL A 54 7.21 -35.74 35.02
C VAL A 54 6.83 -37.22 34.92
N ALA A 55 5.55 -37.49 34.68
CA ALA A 55 5.07 -38.81 34.31
C ALA A 55 5.43 -39.08 32.83
N LYS A 56 6.33 -40.06 32.62
CA LYS A 56 6.65 -40.63 31.30
C LYS A 56 5.44 -41.35 30.71
N GLN A 57 4.85 -40.80 29.64
CA GLN A 57 4.01 -41.57 28.71
C GLN A 57 4.70 -41.63 27.33
N PRO A 58 4.77 -42.80 26.68
CA PRO A 58 5.34 -42.91 25.35
C PRO A 58 4.40 -42.31 24.30
N LEU A 59 4.93 -41.40 23.47
CA LEU A 59 4.23 -40.79 22.35
C LEU A 59 3.96 -41.83 21.25
N ALA A 60 2.79 -42.46 21.28
CA ALA A 60 2.27 -43.18 20.13
C ALA A 60 1.87 -42.16 19.04
N ARG A 61 2.47 -42.27 17.86
CA ARG A 61 2.18 -41.41 16.68
C ARG A 61 0.84 -41.85 16.06
N PRO A 62 -0.21 -41.00 16.03
CA PRO A 62 -1.36 -41.28 15.19
C PRO A 62 -0.99 -40.94 13.74
N SER A 63 -0.86 -41.98 12.91
CA SER A 63 -0.86 -41.86 11.46
C SER A 63 -2.29 -41.57 10.99
N LYS A 64 -2.54 -40.32 10.58
CA LYS A 64 -3.56 -39.89 9.60
C LYS A 64 -3.40 -38.38 9.38
N SER A 65 -2.89 -38.00 8.22
CA SER A 65 -2.91 -36.61 7.77
C SER A 65 -4.35 -36.10 7.76
N PRO A 66 -4.68 -34.97 8.41
CA PRO A 66 -6.02 -34.40 8.32
C PRO A 66 -6.21 -33.88 6.89
N THR A 67 -7.08 -34.52 6.13
CA THR A 67 -7.57 -33.97 4.87
C THR A 67 -8.32 -32.69 5.20
N LEU A 68 -7.75 -31.53 4.85
CA LEU A 68 -8.38 -30.24 5.06
C LEU A 68 -9.76 -30.25 4.39
N PRO A 69 -10.85 -29.94 5.12
CA PRO A 69 -12.17 -29.87 4.51
C PRO A 69 -12.16 -28.78 3.43
N THR A 70 -12.59 -29.14 2.22
CA THR A 70 -12.80 -28.21 1.11
C THR A 70 -13.84 -27.18 1.53
N LYS A 71 -13.37 -26.03 2.00
CA LYS A 71 -14.21 -24.92 2.48
C LYS A 71 -15.11 -24.47 1.33
N LYS A 72 -16.44 -24.68 1.45
CA LYS A 72 -17.42 -24.04 0.56
C LYS A 72 -17.11 -22.54 0.49
N PRO A 73 -17.20 -21.89 -0.68
CA PRO A 73 -16.85 -20.48 -0.80
C PRO A 73 -17.63 -19.67 0.24
N THR A 74 -16.91 -19.01 1.14
CA THR A 74 -17.50 -18.02 2.04
C THR A 74 -18.25 -17.00 1.17
N THR A 75 -19.40 -16.49 1.62
CA THR A 75 -20.25 -15.53 0.88
C THR A 75 -19.47 -14.36 0.26
N LEU A 76 -18.36 -13.96 0.88
CA LEU A 76 -17.45 -12.92 0.39
C LEU A 76 -16.81 -13.23 -0.98
N THR A 77 -16.39 -14.49 -1.21
CA THR A 77 -15.71 -14.93 -2.44
C THR A 77 -16.66 -15.49 -3.49
N ALA A 78 -17.96 -15.56 -3.19
CA ALA A 78 -18.96 -16.00 -4.15
C ALA A 78 -18.89 -15.13 -5.43
N ASN A 79 -18.99 -15.79 -6.58
CA ASN A 79 -18.99 -15.17 -7.92
C ASN A 79 -17.72 -14.39 -8.29
N VAL A 80 -16.60 -14.61 -7.61
CA VAL A 80 -15.29 -14.14 -8.07
C VAL A 80 -14.82 -15.03 -9.22
N LYS A 81 -14.58 -14.43 -10.39
CA LYS A 81 -13.97 -15.11 -11.55
C LYS A 81 -12.48 -14.82 -11.56
N LYS A 82 -11.68 -15.88 -11.75
CA LYS A 82 -10.22 -15.80 -11.90
C LYS A 82 -9.84 -16.06 -13.34
N THR A 83 -9.08 -15.14 -13.92
CA THR A 83 -8.45 -15.28 -15.23
C THR A 83 -6.94 -15.12 -15.07
N VAL A 84 -6.15 -16.02 -15.66
CA VAL A 84 -4.69 -15.88 -15.72
C VAL A 84 -4.33 -15.49 -17.14
N LEU A 85 -3.66 -14.34 -17.29
CA LEU A 85 -3.21 -13.83 -18.59
C LEU A 85 -1.95 -14.58 -19.06
N ALA A 86 -1.63 -14.45 -20.35
CA ALA A 86 -0.46 -15.12 -20.94
C ALA A 86 0.88 -14.72 -20.28
N ASN A 87 0.97 -13.50 -19.73
CA ASN A 87 2.14 -13.02 -18.98
C ASN A 87 2.15 -13.45 -17.50
N GLY A 88 1.24 -14.34 -17.08
CA GLY A 88 1.13 -14.83 -15.71
C GLY A 88 0.36 -13.93 -14.74
N MET A 89 -0.03 -12.72 -15.16
CA MET A 89 -0.84 -11.82 -14.32
C MET A 89 -2.20 -12.46 -14.02
N THR A 90 -2.56 -12.50 -12.73
CA THR A 90 -3.87 -12.99 -12.29
C THR A 90 -4.84 -11.82 -12.19
N VAL A 91 -5.96 -11.91 -12.91
CA VAL A 91 -7.07 -10.96 -12.85
C VAL A 91 -8.22 -11.60 -12.10
N LEU A 92 -8.67 -10.96 -11.03
CA LEU A 92 -9.86 -11.34 -10.29
C LEU A 92 -10.97 -10.33 -10.58
N THR A 93 -12.11 -10.82 -11.03
CA THR A 93 -13.28 -9.98 -11.28
C THR A 93 -14.46 -10.43 -10.43
N LYS A 94 -15.18 -9.47 -9.86
CA LYS A 94 -16.43 -9.70 -9.13
C LYS A 94 -17.42 -8.66 -9.59
N GLU A 95 -18.50 -9.10 -10.21
CA GLU A 95 -19.58 -8.22 -10.64
C GLU A 95 -20.50 -7.91 -9.45
N VAL A 96 -20.69 -6.63 -9.15
CA VAL A 96 -21.61 -6.14 -8.12
C VAL A 96 -22.46 -5.04 -8.76
N ARG A 97 -23.79 -5.21 -8.79
CA ARG A 97 -24.72 -4.33 -9.53
C ARG A 97 -25.49 -3.34 -8.64
N ASN A 98 -24.86 -2.89 -7.54
CA ASN A 98 -25.49 -1.96 -6.59
C ASN A 98 -25.25 -0.47 -6.93
N ALA A 99 -24.23 -0.15 -7.73
CA ALA A 99 -23.88 1.21 -8.12
C ALA A 99 -23.24 1.23 -9.52
N PRO A 100 -23.37 2.32 -10.29
CA PRO A 100 -22.80 2.44 -11.63
C PRO A 100 -21.30 2.81 -11.61
N VAL A 101 -20.54 2.21 -10.69
CA VAL A 101 -19.11 2.45 -10.51
C VAL A 101 -18.32 1.15 -10.63
N VAL A 102 -17.02 1.29 -10.84
CA VAL A 102 -16.07 0.18 -10.87
C VAL A 102 -14.83 0.56 -10.09
N THR A 103 -14.36 -0.37 -9.26
CA THR A 103 -13.07 -0.26 -8.56
C THR A 103 -12.07 -1.18 -9.23
N VAL A 104 -10.94 -0.63 -9.63
CA VAL A 104 -9.77 -1.38 -10.12
C VAL A 104 -8.70 -1.33 -9.05
N GLN A 105 -8.04 -2.46 -8.81
CA GLN A 105 -6.89 -2.54 -7.92
C GLN A 105 -5.78 -3.35 -8.57
N VAL A 106 -4.56 -2.85 -8.49
CA VAL A 106 -3.35 -3.51 -8.96
C VAL A 106 -2.49 -3.81 -7.73
N TRP A 107 -2.21 -5.09 -7.50
CA TRP A 107 -1.48 -5.57 -6.33
C TRP A 107 -0.14 -6.17 -6.76
N TYR A 108 0.93 -5.63 -6.20
CA TYR A 108 2.27 -6.17 -6.35
C TYR A 108 2.61 -6.96 -5.07
N LYS A 109 3.12 -8.19 -5.24
CA LYS A 109 3.57 -9.04 -4.13
C LYS A 109 4.98 -8.66 -3.67
N ILE A 110 5.18 -7.37 -3.48
CA ILE A 110 6.43 -6.77 -3.03
C ILE A 110 6.09 -5.65 -2.05
N GLY A 111 6.83 -5.55 -0.96
CA GLY A 111 6.67 -4.52 0.05
C GLY A 111 7.96 -4.30 0.82
N SER A 112 7.91 -3.58 1.96
CA SER A 112 9.13 -3.21 2.68
C SER A 112 9.94 -4.42 3.20
N ARG A 113 9.34 -5.60 3.33
CA ARG A 113 10.07 -6.81 3.73
C ARG A 113 11.09 -7.26 2.67
N ASN A 114 10.88 -6.87 1.41
CA ASN A 114 11.68 -7.26 0.26
C ASN A 114 12.86 -6.32 0.04
N GLU A 115 12.99 -5.27 0.84
CA GLU A 115 14.05 -4.27 0.72
C GLU A 115 15.41 -4.83 1.12
N ALA A 116 16.45 -4.47 0.37
CA ALA A 116 17.81 -4.81 0.73
C ALA A 116 18.28 -3.99 1.96
N PRO A 117 19.27 -4.48 2.71
CA PRO A 117 19.88 -3.70 3.79
C PRO A 117 20.39 -2.34 3.27
N GLY A 118 20.09 -1.26 4.00
CA GLY A 118 20.54 0.09 3.65
C GLY A 118 19.70 0.81 2.58
N VAL A 119 18.57 0.22 2.14
CA VAL A 119 17.59 0.88 1.27
C VAL A 119 16.17 0.86 1.86
N ASN A 120 16.05 0.94 3.18
CA ASN A 120 14.75 0.85 3.84
C ASN A 120 13.83 2.04 3.47
N GLY A 121 12.62 1.74 3.01
CA GLY A 121 11.62 2.70 2.53
C GLY A 121 11.59 2.84 1.01
N ILE A 122 12.42 2.12 0.26
CA ILE A 122 12.46 2.23 -1.21
C ILE A 122 11.16 1.75 -1.87
N ALA A 123 10.45 0.79 -1.25
CA ALA A 123 9.14 0.36 -1.73
C ALA A 123 8.13 1.51 -1.70
N HIS A 124 8.10 2.23 -0.57
CA HIS A 124 7.26 3.40 -0.36
C HIS A 124 7.69 4.57 -1.27
N GLN A 125 9.00 4.77 -1.44
CA GLN A 125 9.51 5.79 -2.35
C GLN A 125 9.10 5.52 -3.80
N LEU A 126 9.20 4.27 -4.26
CA LEU A 126 8.76 3.88 -5.60
C LEU A 126 7.25 4.11 -5.75
N GLU A 127 6.46 3.81 -4.72
CA GLU A 127 5.03 4.10 -4.70
C GLU A 127 4.73 5.55 -5.09
N HIS A 128 5.38 6.50 -4.41
CA HIS A 128 5.26 7.92 -4.70
C HIS A 128 5.76 8.27 -6.10
N MET A 129 6.88 7.69 -6.52
CA MET A 129 7.48 7.97 -7.83
C MET A 129 6.55 7.59 -8.98
N LEU A 130 5.74 6.53 -8.85
CA LEU A 130 4.76 6.17 -9.87
C LEU A 130 3.67 7.23 -10.06
N PHE A 131 3.48 8.18 -9.14
CA PHE A 131 2.53 9.29 -9.34
C PHE A 131 3.14 10.51 -10.06
N LYS A 132 4.45 10.53 -10.32
CA LYS A 132 5.18 11.70 -10.86
C LYS A 132 5.13 11.83 -12.39
N GLY A 133 4.39 10.95 -13.05
CA GLY A 133 4.14 11.02 -14.49
C GLY A 133 4.98 10.04 -15.31
N THR A 134 4.54 9.85 -16.55
CA THR A 134 5.15 8.97 -17.54
C THR A 134 5.74 9.79 -18.69
N LYS A 135 6.40 9.12 -19.65
CA LYS A 135 6.90 9.78 -20.86
C LYS A 135 5.78 10.43 -21.67
N ASP A 136 4.67 9.72 -21.85
CA ASP A 136 3.52 10.20 -22.64
C ASP A 136 2.61 11.14 -21.86
N ARG A 137 2.64 11.04 -20.52
CA ARG A 137 1.84 11.88 -19.62
C ARG A 137 2.76 12.49 -18.55
N PRO A 138 3.53 13.54 -18.91
CA PRO A 138 4.50 14.17 -18.01
C PRO A 138 3.82 15.10 -16.99
N ILE A 139 2.68 14.68 -16.43
CA ILE A 139 1.95 15.36 -15.37
C ILE A 139 1.69 14.39 -14.22
N GLN A 140 1.46 14.92 -13.03
CA GLN A 140 1.17 14.07 -11.87
C GLN A 140 -0.13 13.28 -12.08
N PHE A 141 -0.08 11.98 -11.82
CA PHE A 141 -1.22 11.09 -12.04
C PHE A 141 -2.43 11.44 -11.18
N GLY A 142 -2.23 12.04 -10.00
CA GLY A 142 -3.32 12.59 -9.19
C GLY A 142 -4.19 13.59 -9.96
N ARG A 143 -3.61 14.41 -10.86
CA ARG A 143 -4.37 15.34 -11.71
C ARG A 143 -5.17 14.62 -12.80
N LEU A 144 -4.60 13.57 -13.39
CA LEU A 144 -5.27 12.73 -14.38
C LEU A 144 -6.45 11.99 -13.76
N PHE A 145 -6.26 11.41 -12.59
CA PHE A 145 -7.30 10.72 -11.84
C PHE A 145 -8.40 11.69 -11.39
N ALA A 146 -8.06 12.86 -10.89
CA ALA A 146 -9.04 13.89 -10.56
C ALA A 146 -9.86 14.32 -11.79
N ALA A 147 -9.22 14.53 -12.95
CA ALA A 147 -9.91 14.87 -14.20
C ALA A 147 -10.82 13.73 -14.70
N LEU A 148 -10.51 12.49 -14.35
CA LEU A 148 -11.36 11.33 -14.63
C LEU A 148 -12.55 11.19 -13.67
N GLY A 149 -12.58 11.96 -12.58
CA GLY A 149 -13.52 11.78 -11.46
C GLY A 149 -13.20 10.55 -10.60
N SER A 150 -11.93 10.10 -10.60
CA SER A 150 -11.50 8.91 -9.88
C SER A 150 -11.23 9.21 -8.41
N SER A 151 -11.81 8.42 -7.51
CA SER A 151 -11.32 8.28 -6.14
C SER A 151 -10.20 7.23 -6.16
N SER A 152 -8.95 7.67 -6.11
CA SER A 152 -7.77 6.81 -6.24
C SER A 152 -6.77 7.04 -5.12
N ASN A 153 -6.06 5.99 -4.75
CA ASN A 153 -4.90 6.09 -3.87
C ASN A 153 -3.97 4.88 -4.07
N ALA A 154 -2.92 4.84 -3.27
CA ALA A 154 -2.04 3.69 -3.14
C ALA A 154 -1.67 3.47 -1.67
N PHE A 155 -1.07 2.32 -1.41
CA PHE A 155 -0.36 2.08 -0.16
C PHE A 155 0.71 1.03 -0.35
N THR A 156 1.72 1.10 0.52
CA THR A 156 2.76 0.10 0.69
C THR A 156 2.63 -0.52 2.07
N SER A 157 2.90 -1.81 2.16
CA SER A 157 2.95 -2.59 3.40
C SER A 157 4.21 -3.44 3.41
N TYR A 158 4.34 -4.33 4.39
CA TYR A 158 5.48 -5.23 4.48
C TYR A 158 5.54 -6.21 3.30
N ASP A 159 4.39 -6.75 2.89
CA ASP A 159 4.31 -7.86 1.93
C ASP A 159 3.78 -7.46 0.55
N GLN A 160 3.28 -6.23 0.42
CA GLN A 160 2.55 -5.80 -0.78
C GLN A 160 2.51 -4.28 -0.94
N THR A 161 2.45 -3.85 -2.19
CA THR A 161 2.12 -2.49 -2.60
C THR A 161 0.91 -2.57 -3.52
N ALA A 162 -0.06 -1.70 -3.29
CA ALA A 162 -1.30 -1.70 -4.06
C ALA A 162 -1.65 -0.30 -4.53
N TYR A 163 -2.22 -0.22 -5.72
CA TYR A 163 -2.78 1.00 -6.29
C TYR A 163 -4.23 0.72 -6.66
N TYR A 164 -5.11 1.66 -6.38
CA TYR A 164 -6.52 1.47 -6.62
C TYR A 164 -7.20 2.75 -7.03
N GLY A 165 -8.27 2.60 -7.82
CA GLY A 165 -9.09 3.70 -8.31
C GLY A 165 -10.52 3.26 -8.47
N THR A 166 -11.46 4.12 -8.09
CA THR A 166 -12.89 3.95 -8.31
C THR A 166 -13.40 5.04 -9.22
N VAL A 167 -14.05 4.66 -10.32
CA VAL A 167 -14.59 5.55 -11.35
C VAL A 167 -16.01 5.14 -11.73
N GLU A 168 -16.73 6.01 -12.44
CA GLU A 168 -17.97 5.62 -13.13
C GLU A 168 -17.72 4.49 -14.13
N LYS A 169 -18.70 3.59 -14.31
CA LYS A 169 -18.56 2.38 -15.14
C LYS A 169 -18.13 2.65 -16.59
N ASN A 170 -18.52 3.80 -17.15
CA ASN A 170 -18.17 4.23 -18.51
C ASN A 170 -16.71 4.75 -18.63
N LYS A 171 -16.00 4.93 -17.51
CA LYS A 171 -14.60 5.37 -17.45
C LYS A 171 -13.61 4.23 -17.21
N LEU A 172 -14.08 2.98 -17.08
CA LEU A 172 -13.23 1.82 -16.82
C LEU A 172 -12.03 1.75 -17.77
N SER A 173 -12.27 1.86 -19.07
CA SER A 173 -11.21 1.78 -20.08
C SER A 173 -10.16 2.87 -19.89
N SER A 174 -10.58 4.10 -19.59
CA SER A 174 -9.64 5.21 -19.32
C SER A 174 -8.82 4.96 -18.06
N LEU A 175 -9.43 4.46 -16.99
CA LEU A 175 -8.70 4.10 -15.77
C LEU A 175 -7.66 3.01 -16.05
N LEU A 176 -8.03 1.94 -16.76
CA LEU A 176 -7.12 0.86 -17.13
C LEU A 176 -5.95 1.34 -18.00
N VAL A 177 -6.20 2.28 -18.93
CA VAL A 177 -5.14 2.89 -19.75
C VAL A 177 -4.16 3.68 -18.90
N LEU A 178 -4.65 4.46 -17.93
CA LEU A 178 -3.79 5.21 -17.02
C LEU A 178 -2.98 4.26 -16.12
N GLU A 179 -3.61 3.24 -15.55
CA GLU A 179 -2.94 2.24 -14.72
C GLU A 179 -1.83 1.49 -15.49
N ALA A 180 -2.11 1.09 -16.74
CA ALA A 180 -1.13 0.42 -17.58
C ALA A 180 0.06 1.33 -17.95
N ASP A 181 -0.20 2.60 -18.29
CA ASP A 181 0.85 3.58 -18.59
C ASP A 181 1.74 3.83 -17.37
N ARG A 182 1.13 4.03 -16.20
CA ARG A 182 1.85 4.24 -14.94
C ARG A 182 2.74 3.06 -14.56
N MET A 183 2.27 1.84 -14.83
CA MET A 183 3.00 0.61 -14.53
C MET A 183 4.27 0.45 -15.39
N GLN A 184 4.23 0.83 -16.67
CA GLN A 184 5.33 0.53 -17.60
C GLN A 184 6.20 1.73 -17.96
N ASN A 185 5.64 2.94 -17.96
CA ASN A 185 6.26 4.11 -18.57
C ASN A 185 6.62 5.21 -17.57
N SER A 186 6.57 4.91 -16.27
CA SER A 186 6.90 5.85 -15.20
C SER A 186 8.29 6.44 -15.38
N THR A 187 8.40 7.76 -15.21
CA THR A 187 9.67 8.48 -15.38
C THR A 187 10.26 8.82 -14.01
N ILE A 188 11.42 8.24 -13.74
CA ILE A 188 12.17 8.41 -12.49
C ILE A 188 13.46 9.12 -12.85
N ASP A 189 13.52 10.43 -12.64
CA ASP A 189 14.72 11.24 -12.84
C ASP A 189 15.16 11.90 -11.51
N THR A 190 16.36 12.46 -11.50
CA THR A 190 16.98 13.03 -10.30
C THR A 190 16.18 14.19 -9.73
N GLU A 191 15.60 15.04 -10.57
CA GLU A 191 14.82 16.19 -10.11
C GLU A 191 13.55 15.73 -9.39
N LYS A 192 12.79 14.83 -10.03
CA LYS A 192 11.56 14.27 -9.46
C LYS A 192 11.85 13.50 -8.17
N LEU A 193 12.90 12.68 -8.15
CA LEU A 193 13.29 11.93 -6.95
C LEU A 193 13.69 12.87 -5.80
N ASN A 194 14.49 13.89 -6.05
CA ASN A 194 14.87 14.85 -5.01
C ASN A 194 13.68 15.65 -4.50
N GLY A 195 12.73 15.98 -5.39
CA GLY A 195 11.44 16.55 -4.98
C GLY A 195 10.69 15.62 -4.05
N GLU A 196 10.57 14.35 -4.41
CA GLU A 196 9.75 13.38 -3.70
C GLU A 196 10.36 12.90 -2.39
N LYS A 197 11.67 12.76 -2.30
CA LYS A 197 12.37 12.49 -1.04
C LYS A 197 11.99 13.50 0.05
N ARG A 198 11.87 14.79 -0.30
CA ARG A 198 11.47 15.83 0.66
C ARG A 198 10.03 15.64 1.15
N VAL A 199 9.13 15.21 0.27
CA VAL A 199 7.74 14.91 0.63
C VAL A 199 7.69 13.71 1.57
N VAL A 200 8.36 12.61 1.22
CA VAL A 200 8.43 11.40 2.05
C VAL A 200 9.06 11.70 3.41
N ILE A 201 10.15 12.46 3.46
CA ILE A 201 10.78 12.86 4.74
C ILE A 201 9.81 13.68 5.59
N SER A 202 9.08 14.63 4.99
CA SER A 202 8.07 15.41 5.71
C SER A 202 6.94 14.54 6.25
N GLU A 203 6.54 13.52 5.51
CA GLU A 203 5.53 12.54 5.94
C GLU A 203 6.03 11.70 7.11
N LEU A 204 7.26 11.17 7.03
CA LEU A 204 7.90 10.43 8.11
C LEU A 204 8.00 11.27 9.39
N GLN A 205 8.37 12.54 9.27
CA GLN A 205 8.36 13.49 10.39
C GLN A 205 6.95 13.72 10.93
N GLY A 206 5.94 13.78 10.06
CA GLY A 206 4.54 13.85 10.45
C GLY A 206 4.10 12.66 11.29
N TYR A 207 4.53 11.44 10.92
CA TYR A 207 4.21 10.22 11.68
C TYR A 207 4.80 10.21 13.09
N GLU A 208 5.91 10.92 13.35
CA GLU A 208 6.47 11.06 14.70
C GLU A 208 5.52 11.76 15.68
N ASN A 209 4.56 12.53 15.18
CA ASN A 209 3.55 13.18 16.02
C ASN A 209 2.49 12.20 16.54
N SER A 210 2.48 10.95 16.06
CA SER A 210 1.54 9.91 16.48
C SER A 210 2.15 8.99 17.56
N PRO A 211 1.62 8.98 18.79
CA PRO A 211 2.08 8.05 19.84
C PRO A 211 1.88 6.57 19.45
N SER A 212 0.81 6.25 18.73
CA SER A 212 0.56 4.88 18.26
C SER A 212 1.58 4.43 17.23
N TYR A 213 2.00 5.31 16.33
CA TYR A 213 3.07 5.02 15.37
C TYR A 213 4.41 4.77 16.07
N ARG A 214 4.77 5.63 17.03
CA ARG A 214 6.01 5.49 17.83
C ARG A 214 6.02 4.18 18.62
N LEU A 215 4.89 3.83 19.23
CA LEU A 215 4.73 2.57 19.95
C LEU A 215 4.84 1.37 19.01
N ASP A 216 4.10 1.34 17.91
CA ASP A 216 4.15 0.23 16.94
C ASP A 216 5.57 0.03 16.42
N ARG A 217 6.27 1.11 16.01
CA ARG A 217 7.67 1.02 15.59
C ARG A 217 8.58 0.42 16.67
N ALA A 218 8.46 0.88 17.92
CA ALA A 218 9.29 0.37 19.01
C ALA A 218 9.02 -1.13 19.27
N VAL A 219 7.74 -1.52 19.27
CA VAL A 219 7.31 -2.92 19.45
C VAL A 219 7.81 -3.78 18.30
N LYS A 220 7.62 -3.36 17.04
CA LYS A 220 8.10 -4.09 15.85
C LYS A 220 9.60 -4.29 15.89
N ARG A 221 10.36 -3.23 16.23
CA ARG A 221 11.82 -3.30 16.33
C ARG A 221 12.29 -4.28 17.42
N ALA A 222 11.58 -4.32 18.55
CA ALA A 222 11.89 -5.23 19.66
C ALA A 222 11.48 -6.68 19.38
N ALA A 223 10.32 -6.89 18.75
CA ALA A 223 9.78 -8.22 18.46
C ALA A 223 10.51 -8.90 17.29
N PHE A 224 11.01 -8.13 16.32
CA PHE A 224 11.61 -8.65 15.09
C PHE A 224 13.02 -8.08 14.84
N PRO A 225 13.95 -8.24 15.80
CA PRO A 225 15.29 -7.65 15.70
C PRO A 225 16.05 -8.21 14.49
N ASN A 226 16.78 -7.34 13.79
CA ASN A 226 17.60 -7.69 12.61
C ASN A 226 16.83 -8.35 11.45
N THR A 227 15.51 -8.19 11.40
CA THR A 227 14.69 -8.63 10.26
C THR A 227 14.03 -7.44 9.57
N PRO A 228 13.61 -7.58 8.30
CA PRO A 228 12.88 -6.51 7.60
C PRO A 228 11.57 -6.11 8.29
N TYR A 229 10.89 -7.02 9.00
CA TYR A 229 9.67 -6.71 9.76
C TYR A 229 9.91 -5.85 11.00
N GLY A 230 11.17 -5.72 11.44
CA GLY A 230 11.57 -4.79 12.50
C GLY A 230 11.88 -3.37 11.98
N LEU A 231 11.79 -3.13 10.67
CA LEU A 231 11.96 -1.83 10.04
C LEU A 231 10.60 -1.24 9.67
N THR A 232 10.49 0.09 9.65
CA THR A 232 9.26 0.75 9.24
C THR A 232 9.07 0.68 7.74
N VAL A 233 7.81 0.55 7.30
CA VAL A 233 7.45 0.48 5.88
C VAL A 233 7.90 1.72 5.11
N GLY A 234 7.71 2.91 5.70
CA GLY A 234 8.09 4.18 5.06
C GLY A 234 9.60 4.46 5.06
N GLY A 235 10.41 3.61 5.68
CA GLY A 235 11.86 3.82 5.78
C GLY A 235 12.30 4.67 6.96
N THR A 236 13.59 4.99 6.97
CA THR A 236 14.18 6.00 7.84
C THR A 236 14.56 7.23 7.03
N LYS A 237 14.56 8.42 7.65
CA LYS A 237 15.02 9.65 6.99
C LYS A 237 16.42 9.48 6.37
N ALA A 238 17.35 8.84 7.09
CA ALA A 238 18.73 8.65 6.66
C ALA A 238 18.86 7.77 5.41
N ASP A 239 17.97 6.79 5.24
CA ASP A 239 17.95 5.94 4.05
C ASP A 239 17.29 6.67 2.88
N VAL A 240 16.15 7.34 3.12
CA VAL A 240 15.42 8.10 2.10
C VAL A 240 16.30 9.19 1.48
N GLU A 241 17.09 9.89 2.28
CA GLU A 241 18.03 10.91 1.79
C GLU A 241 19.04 10.34 0.77
N LYS A 242 19.43 9.07 0.92
CA LYS A 242 20.49 8.43 0.13
C LYS A 242 20.00 7.75 -1.14
N PHE A 243 18.69 7.55 -1.33
CA PHE A 243 18.19 6.82 -2.50
C PHE A 243 18.70 7.38 -3.82
N THR A 244 19.22 6.55 -4.71
CA THR A 244 19.61 6.97 -6.05
C THR A 244 18.54 6.60 -7.07
N VAL A 245 18.57 7.26 -8.24
CA VAL A 245 17.65 6.93 -9.34
C VAL A 245 17.81 5.47 -9.77
N GLU A 246 19.04 4.97 -9.78
CA GLU A 246 19.38 3.60 -10.14
C GLU A 246 18.76 2.61 -9.16
N GLN A 247 18.86 2.87 -7.85
CA GLN A 247 18.23 2.03 -6.83
C GLN A 247 16.71 1.98 -7.00
N VAL A 248 16.07 3.14 -7.16
CA VAL A 248 14.60 3.21 -7.28
C VAL A 248 14.11 2.57 -8.58
N ARG A 249 14.87 2.65 -9.67
CA ARG A 249 14.53 1.98 -10.94
C ARG A 249 14.80 0.48 -10.92
N SER A 250 15.79 0.03 -10.14
CA SER A 250 16.16 -1.38 -10.04
C SER A 250 15.21 -2.17 -9.13
N TYR A 251 14.60 -1.49 -8.17
CA TYR A 251 13.59 -2.04 -7.28
C TYR A 251 12.26 -2.22 -8.03
#